data_AF-A0AAD8YCH6-F1
#
_entry.id   AF-A0AAD8YCH6-F1
#
_cell.length_a   1.000
_cell.length_b   1.000
_cell.length_c   1.000
_cell.angle_alpha   90.00
_cell.angle_beta   90.00
_cell.angle_gamma   90.00
#
_symmetry.space_group_name_H-M   'P 1'
#
loop_
_entity.id
_entity.type
_entity.pdbx_description
1 polymer ?
#
loop_
_entity_poly.entity_id
_entity_poly.type
_entity_poly.pdbx_seq_one_letter_code
_entity_poly.pdbx_strand_id
1 'polypeptide(L)'
;MLLDLAGISNASANLLFIEDLQMILDSSKDNEVRTLTLVDHNTINDSLHKFRHMIEVVEIVDHHTDENLYTDTCSGTMRNIAFENGKALVASTATLIAEMLLKRTSNPPVSLSTLLLGVILLDSVNLDESIGKVTPRDRDAVSNILTQTDWSNSSLLAYLKPSAGSQLTIDTNQLFSHLERAKYSPEFWSAFDVSRALGYDYKAFHYGRNNSKHRFGISTILMGNQFMEKEGFLPKTAEFMRSKELTFLGIMLTFYDQTTGDFRRQLAFCSNRYRWGVIGDDLIESKMYTYLALKEITSQQLTSDEIVVHVYEQHNLAPSRKQLGPMLVEFFVSEQDK
;
A
#
# COMPACT_ATOMS: atom_id res chain seq x y z
N MET A 1 -11.62 -6.85 6.92
CA MET A 1 -12.28 -5.83 7.77
C MET A 1 -13.19 -4.89 7.00
N LEU A 2 -12.71 -3.99 6.11
CA LEU A 2 -13.62 -3.05 5.42
C LEU A 2 -14.69 -3.79 4.57
N LEU A 3 -14.30 -4.87 3.90
CA LEU A 3 -15.23 -5.75 3.18
C LEU A 3 -16.26 -6.38 4.13
N ASP A 4 -15.84 -6.85 5.31
CA ASP A 4 -16.74 -7.41 6.32
C ASP A 4 -17.74 -6.36 6.83
N LEU A 5 -17.28 -5.12 7.06
CA LEU A 5 -18.15 -3.99 7.43
C LEU A 5 -19.14 -3.60 6.31
N ALA A 6 -18.81 -3.92 5.05
CA ALA A 6 -19.71 -3.78 3.92
C ALA A 6 -20.62 -5.00 3.70
N GLY A 7 -20.57 -6.00 4.59
CA GLY A 7 -21.36 -7.23 4.49
C GLY A 7 -20.78 -8.31 3.57
N ILE A 8 -19.55 -8.12 3.07
CA ILE A 8 -18.84 -9.08 2.22
C ILE A 8 -17.95 -9.95 3.10
N SER A 9 -18.53 -11.00 3.67
CA SER A 9 -17.78 -12.04 4.39
C SER A 9 -17.11 -13.01 3.42
N ASN A 10 -16.07 -13.74 3.88
CA ASN A 10 -15.33 -14.71 3.06
C ASN A 10 -14.85 -14.11 1.73
N ALA A 11 -14.28 -12.91 1.78
CA ALA A 11 -13.93 -12.11 0.60
C ALA A 11 -13.14 -12.90 -0.46
N SER A 12 -12.23 -13.79 -0.05
CA SER A 12 -11.45 -14.61 -1.00
C SER A 12 -12.29 -15.53 -1.88
N ALA A 13 -13.51 -15.90 -1.48
CA ALA A 13 -14.44 -16.70 -2.29
C ALA A 13 -15.36 -15.85 -3.17
N ASN A 14 -15.41 -14.54 -2.95
CA ASN A 14 -16.33 -13.60 -3.60
C ASN A 14 -15.62 -12.59 -4.51
N LEU A 15 -14.28 -12.52 -4.46
CA LEU A 15 -13.46 -11.62 -5.25
C LEU A 15 -12.72 -12.38 -6.35
N LEU A 16 -12.47 -11.70 -7.45
CA LEU A 16 -11.57 -12.16 -8.51
C LEU A 16 -10.19 -11.53 -8.29
N PHE A 17 -9.16 -12.35 -8.36
CA PHE A 17 -7.76 -11.95 -8.32
C PHE A 17 -7.17 -12.00 -9.73
N ILE A 18 -5.91 -11.57 -9.84
CA ILE A 18 -5.24 -11.49 -11.13
C ILE A 18 -5.13 -12.87 -11.79
N GLU A 19 -4.91 -13.92 -11.01
CA GLU A 19 -4.82 -15.29 -11.46
C GLU A 19 -6.16 -15.75 -12.07
N ASP A 20 -7.29 -15.37 -11.47
CA ASP A 20 -8.62 -15.70 -12.00
C ASP A 20 -8.84 -15.02 -13.37
N LEU A 21 -8.42 -13.76 -13.51
CA LEU A 21 -8.48 -13.05 -14.78
C LEU A 21 -7.58 -13.70 -15.84
N GLN A 22 -6.35 -14.10 -15.47
CA GLN A 22 -5.45 -14.81 -16.38
C GLN A 22 -6.06 -16.14 -16.83
N MET A 23 -6.68 -16.90 -15.92
CA MET A 23 -7.37 -18.15 -16.25
C MET A 23 -8.56 -17.93 -17.20
N ILE A 24 -9.35 -16.88 -17.00
CA ILE A 24 -10.46 -16.52 -17.89
C ILE A 24 -9.92 -16.18 -19.28
N LEU A 25 -8.84 -15.43 -19.38
CA LEU A 25 -8.26 -15.02 -20.66
C LEU A 25 -7.55 -16.20 -21.37
N ASP A 26 -6.79 -17.02 -20.65
CA ASP A 26 -6.13 -18.23 -21.20
C ASP A 26 -7.15 -19.26 -21.72
N SER A 27 -8.38 -19.29 -21.18
CA SER A 27 -9.45 -20.20 -21.63
C SER A 27 -10.37 -19.61 -22.70
N SER A 28 -10.21 -18.33 -23.04
CA SER A 28 -10.99 -17.65 -24.06
C SER A 28 -10.49 -17.99 -25.46
N LYS A 29 -11.35 -17.88 -26.48
CA LYS A 29 -10.92 -18.05 -27.88
C LYS A 29 -10.09 -16.83 -28.29
N ASP A 30 -9.02 -17.03 -29.08
CA ASP A 30 -8.11 -15.95 -29.52
C ASP A 30 -8.80 -14.72 -30.16
N ASN A 31 -10.00 -14.89 -30.72
CA ASN A 31 -10.76 -13.81 -31.36
C ASN A 31 -11.77 -13.11 -30.42
N GLU A 32 -11.86 -13.51 -29.15
CA GLU A 32 -12.78 -12.92 -28.18
C GLU A 32 -12.12 -11.73 -27.48
N VAL A 33 -12.59 -10.52 -27.79
CA VAL A 33 -12.15 -9.29 -27.14
C VAL A 33 -13.06 -8.99 -25.94
N ARG A 34 -12.45 -8.74 -24.78
CA ARG A 34 -13.12 -8.36 -23.53
C ARG A 34 -12.94 -6.88 -23.27
N THR A 35 -13.99 -6.20 -22.87
CA THR A 35 -13.94 -4.80 -22.46
C THR A 35 -13.46 -4.68 -21.01
N LEU A 36 -12.62 -3.70 -20.72
CA LEU A 36 -12.06 -3.44 -19.40
C LEU A 36 -12.23 -1.97 -18.99
N THR A 37 -12.72 -1.75 -17.77
CA THR A 37 -12.68 -0.47 -17.08
C THR A 37 -11.48 -0.47 -16.14
N LEU A 38 -10.58 0.50 -16.27
CA LEU A 38 -9.46 0.70 -15.34
C LEU A 38 -9.88 1.67 -14.23
N VAL A 39 -9.54 1.33 -13.00
CA VAL A 39 -9.83 2.16 -11.82
C VAL A 39 -8.58 2.29 -10.98
N ASP A 40 -8.25 3.51 -10.55
CA ASP A 40 -7.08 3.86 -9.72
C ASP A 40 -5.72 3.72 -10.43
N HIS A 41 -5.78 3.46 -11.75
CA HIS A 41 -4.65 3.46 -12.66
C HIS A 41 -5.18 3.63 -14.09
N ASN A 42 -4.32 4.07 -14.99
CA ASN A 42 -4.66 4.26 -16.41
C ASN A 42 -3.85 3.36 -17.35
N THR A 43 -3.29 2.26 -16.81
CA THR A 43 -2.52 1.23 -17.52
C THR A 43 -2.87 -0.18 -17.08
N ILE A 44 -3.01 -1.14 -18.00
CA ILE A 44 -3.17 -2.55 -17.62
C ILE A 44 -1.95 -3.04 -16.84
N ASN A 45 -2.17 -3.98 -15.91
CA ASN A 45 -1.09 -4.59 -15.14
C ASN A 45 -0.14 -5.40 -16.06
N ASP A 46 1.16 -5.35 -15.78
CA ASP A 46 2.20 -6.09 -16.53
C ASP A 46 1.88 -7.58 -16.70
N SER A 47 1.29 -8.20 -15.68
CA SER A 47 0.89 -9.62 -15.70
C SER A 47 -0.18 -9.96 -16.74
N LEU A 48 -0.89 -8.95 -17.27
CA LEU A 48 -1.90 -9.09 -18.32
C LEU A 48 -1.37 -8.68 -19.71
N HIS A 49 -0.11 -8.23 -19.83
CA HIS A 49 0.45 -7.79 -21.11
C HIS A 49 0.39 -8.87 -22.21
N LYS A 50 0.54 -10.14 -21.85
CA LYS A 50 0.41 -11.25 -22.83
C LYS A 50 -0.98 -11.32 -23.46
N PHE A 51 -2.01 -10.82 -22.78
CA PHE A 51 -3.40 -10.82 -23.22
C PHE A 51 -3.87 -9.49 -23.81
N ARG A 52 -2.97 -8.52 -24.03
CA ARG A 52 -3.36 -7.17 -24.47
C ARG A 52 -4.19 -7.17 -25.76
N HIS A 53 -3.98 -8.14 -26.64
CA HIS A 53 -4.74 -8.29 -27.89
C HIS A 53 -6.20 -8.76 -27.67
N MET A 54 -6.52 -9.27 -26.48
CA MET A 54 -7.85 -9.74 -26.09
C MET A 54 -8.57 -8.74 -25.18
N ILE A 55 -7.96 -7.58 -24.89
CA ILE A 55 -8.50 -6.59 -23.95
C ILE A 55 -8.64 -5.24 -24.65
N GLU A 56 -9.84 -4.69 -24.58
CA GLU A 56 -10.15 -3.33 -25.01
C GLU A 56 -10.47 -2.48 -23.78
N VAL A 57 -9.65 -1.46 -23.52
CA VAL A 57 -9.91 -0.50 -22.43
C VAL A 57 -10.95 0.50 -22.90
N VAL A 58 -12.14 0.47 -22.29
CA VAL A 58 -13.30 1.29 -22.70
C VAL A 58 -13.63 2.41 -21.71
N GLU A 59 -13.09 2.35 -20.49
CA GLU A 59 -13.29 3.36 -19.46
C GLU A 59 -12.08 3.42 -18.53
N ILE A 60 -11.74 4.63 -18.07
CA ILE A 60 -10.69 4.88 -17.10
C ILE A 60 -11.25 5.86 -16.06
N VAL A 61 -11.17 5.49 -14.79
CA VAL A 61 -11.48 6.35 -13.65
C VAL A 61 -10.26 6.38 -12.73
N ASP A 62 -9.55 7.50 -12.70
CA ASP A 62 -8.23 7.57 -12.05
C ASP A 62 -7.97 8.95 -11.47
N HIS A 63 -7.02 9.06 -10.55
CA HIS A 63 -6.52 10.32 -10.01
C HIS A 63 -4.99 10.45 -10.10
N HIS A 64 -4.32 9.55 -10.80
CA HIS A 64 -2.89 9.61 -11.11
C HIS A 64 -2.61 10.40 -12.40
N THR A 65 -1.33 10.63 -12.69
CA THR A 65 -0.90 11.24 -13.95
C THR A 65 -1.37 10.42 -15.14
N ASP A 66 -1.97 11.08 -16.13
CA ASP A 66 -2.42 10.43 -17.35
C ASP A 66 -1.21 10.01 -18.23
N GLU A 67 -1.03 8.71 -18.46
CA GLU A 67 0.00 8.16 -19.34
C GLU A 67 -0.35 8.27 -20.83
N ASN A 68 -1.51 8.82 -21.18
CA ASN A 68 -2.01 9.00 -22.54
C ASN A 68 -2.11 7.68 -23.34
N LEU A 69 -2.31 6.56 -22.65
CA LEU A 69 -2.58 5.26 -23.29
C LEU A 69 -4.07 5.07 -23.60
N TYR A 70 -4.37 4.21 -24.58
CA TYR A 70 -5.74 3.80 -24.97
C TYR A 70 -6.62 4.94 -25.49
N THR A 71 -6.04 6.01 -26.03
CA THR A 71 -6.80 7.19 -26.53
C THR A 71 -7.75 6.85 -27.68
N ASP A 72 -7.47 5.78 -28.41
CA ASP A 72 -8.30 5.32 -29.53
C ASP A 72 -9.56 4.57 -29.08
N THR A 73 -9.54 3.97 -27.88
CA THR A 73 -10.63 3.13 -27.35
C THR A 73 -11.32 3.75 -26.12
N CYS A 74 -10.66 4.68 -25.43
CA CYS A 74 -11.16 5.35 -24.23
C CYS A 74 -10.89 6.86 -24.28
N SER A 75 -11.93 7.64 -24.59
CA SER A 75 -11.88 9.09 -24.71
C SER A 75 -13.13 9.78 -24.14
N GLY A 76 -13.11 11.12 -24.10
CA GLY A 76 -14.24 11.92 -23.62
C GLY A 76 -14.61 11.61 -22.17
N THR A 77 -15.91 11.46 -21.91
CA THR A 77 -16.43 11.20 -20.55
C THR A 77 -16.05 9.84 -19.98
N MET A 78 -15.65 8.89 -20.84
CA MET A 78 -15.18 7.57 -20.40
C MET A 78 -13.74 7.61 -19.87
N ARG A 79 -12.99 8.69 -20.13
CA ARG A 79 -11.64 8.91 -19.59
C ARG A 79 -11.71 9.96 -18.47
N ASN A 80 -12.20 9.55 -17.30
CA ASN A 80 -12.32 10.40 -16.12
C ASN A 80 -11.05 10.34 -15.27
N ILE A 81 -10.03 11.12 -15.64
CA ILE A 81 -8.76 11.21 -14.91
C ILE A 81 -8.69 12.55 -14.18
N ALA A 82 -8.84 12.51 -12.85
CA ALA A 82 -8.83 13.66 -11.98
C ALA A 82 -7.39 14.05 -11.59
N PHE A 83 -6.58 14.43 -12.57
CA PHE A 83 -5.21 14.87 -12.37
C PHE A 83 -4.83 15.96 -13.36
N GLU A 84 -4.37 17.10 -12.85
CA GLU A 84 -3.96 18.24 -13.68
C GLU A 84 -2.76 18.96 -13.06
N ASN A 85 -1.89 19.52 -13.90
CA ASN A 85 -0.77 20.36 -13.47
C ASN A 85 0.13 19.71 -12.40
N GLY A 86 0.35 18.40 -12.51
CA GLY A 86 1.19 17.65 -11.58
C GLY A 86 0.53 17.34 -10.22
N LYS A 87 -0.79 17.51 -10.09
CA LYS A 87 -1.53 17.28 -8.85
C LYS A 87 -2.81 16.50 -9.09
N ALA A 88 -3.12 15.58 -8.19
CA ALA A 88 -4.42 14.94 -8.13
C ALA A 88 -5.50 15.97 -7.74
N LEU A 89 -6.67 15.88 -8.37
CA LEU A 89 -7.84 16.72 -8.11
C LEU A 89 -8.82 16.09 -7.12
N VAL A 90 -8.47 14.91 -6.59
CA VAL A 90 -9.14 14.19 -5.50
C VAL A 90 -8.10 13.39 -4.71
N ALA A 91 -8.33 13.20 -3.42
CA ALA A 91 -7.45 12.40 -2.57
C ALA A 91 -7.54 10.89 -2.86
N SER A 92 -8.70 10.42 -3.35
CA SER A 92 -8.97 9.01 -3.64
C SER A 92 -9.72 8.86 -4.96
N THR A 93 -9.38 7.83 -5.74
CA THR A 93 -10.21 7.44 -6.90
C THR A 93 -11.64 7.06 -6.47
N ALA A 94 -11.82 6.55 -5.24
CA ALA A 94 -13.15 6.25 -4.70
C ALA A 94 -14.05 7.51 -4.61
N THR A 95 -13.48 8.71 -4.53
CA THR A 95 -14.24 9.97 -4.62
C THR A 95 -14.94 10.09 -5.99
N LEU A 96 -14.26 9.75 -7.09
CA LEU A 96 -14.84 9.78 -8.43
C LEU A 96 -15.95 8.74 -8.59
N ILE A 97 -15.75 7.54 -8.05
CA ILE A 97 -16.76 6.47 -8.05
C ILE A 97 -17.98 6.88 -7.22
N ALA A 98 -17.77 7.53 -6.06
CA ALA A 98 -18.85 8.07 -5.25
C ALA A 98 -19.67 9.13 -6.00
N GLU A 99 -19.02 10.07 -6.67
CA GLU A 99 -19.71 11.06 -7.51
C GLU A 99 -20.54 10.41 -8.62
N MET A 100 -20.01 9.35 -9.27
CA MET A 100 -20.72 8.60 -10.30
C MET A 100 -21.95 7.87 -9.73
N LEU A 101 -21.83 7.27 -8.54
CA LEU A 101 -22.93 6.60 -7.86
C LEU A 101 -24.03 7.58 -7.44
N LEU A 102 -23.66 8.69 -6.81
CA LEU A 102 -24.59 9.70 -6.28
C LEU A 102 -25.31 10.48 -7.39
N LYS A 103 -24.74 10.55 -8.60
CA LYS A 103 -25.46 11.05 -9.78
C LYS A 103 -26.60 10.12 -10.23
N ARG A 104 -26.55 8.83 -9.86
CA ARG A 104 -27.50 7.79 -10.31
C ARG A 104 -28.55 7.45 -9.26
N THR A 105 -28.29 7.70 -7.99
CA THR A 105 -29.23 7.40 -6.89
C THR A 105 -29.07 8.40 -5.75
N SER A 106 -30.21 8.77 -5.15
CA SER A 106 -30.27 9.55 -3.91
C SER A 106 -30.33 8.68 -2.64
N ASN A 107 -30.27 7.35 -2.81
CA ASN A 107 -30.23 6.37 -1.73
C ASN A 107 -29.25 5.25 -2.12
N PRO A 108 -27.93 5.51 -2.04
CA PRO A 108 -26.93 4.51 -2.38
C PRO A 108 -26.99 3.30 -1.44
N PRO A 109 -26.74 2.07 -1.94
CA PRO A 109 -26.71 0.88 -1.11
C PRO A 109 -25.66 0.99 0.00
N VAL A 110 -26.04 0.63 1.23
CA VAL A 110 -25.18 0.75 2.41
C VAL A 110 -23.84 0.04 2.27
N SER A 111 -23.79 -1.11 1.60
CA SER A 111 -22.54 -1.85 1.35
C SER A 111 -21.57 -1.06 0.49
N LEU A 112 -22.04 -0.49 -0.62
CA LEU A 112 -21.23 0.36 -1.51
C LEU A 112 -20.81 1.65 -0.81
N SER A 113 -21.73 2.30 -0.09
CA SER A 113 -21.43 3.49 0.71
C SER A 113 -20.36 3.23 1.77
N THR A 114 -20.41 2.09 2.45
CA THR A 114 -19.37 1.69 3.43
C THR A 114 -18.00 1.54 2.76
N LEU A 115 -17.92 0.86 1.60
CA LEU A 115 -16.67 0.69 0.87
C LEU A 115 -16.09 2.04 0.42
N LEU A 116 -16.92 2.87 -0.23
CA LEU A 116 -16.50 4.19 -0.73
C LEU A 116 -16.07 5.11 0.42
N LEU A 117 -16.89 5.22 1.48
CA LEU A 117 -16.56 6.01 2.66
C LEU A 117 -15.24 5.55 3.29
N GLY A 118 -15.09 4.25 3.53
CA GLY A 118 -13.88 3.70 4.15
C GLY A 118 -12.61 3.97 3.35
N VAL A 119 -12.65 3.79 2.03
CA VAL A 119 -11.49 4.04 1.15
C VAL A 119 -11.16 5.53 1.07
N ILE A 120 -12.16 6.41 0.86
CA ILE A 120 -11.93 7.86 0.84
C ILE A 120 -11.29 8.32 2.15
N LEU A 121 -11.80 7.88 3.30
CA LEU A 121 -11.22 8.22 4.60
C LEU A 121 -9.79 7.70 4.77
N LEU A 122 -9.48 6.50 4.28
CA LEU A 122 -8.12 5.95 4.38
C LEU A 122 -7.10 6.73 3.52
N ASP A 123 -7.46 7.07 2.29
CA ASP A 123 -6.56 7.76 1.35
C ASP A 123 -6.39 9.25 1.68
N SER A 124 -7.44 9.87 2.22
CA SER A 124 -7.44 11.27 2.66
C SER A 124 -6.95 11.49 4.09
N VAL A 125 -6.59 10.43 4.82
CA VAL A 125 -6.24 10.48 6.25
C VAL A 125 -7.36 11.18 7.04
N ASN A 126 -8.59 10.70 6.84
CA ASN A 126 -9.81 11.24 7.43
C ASN A 126 -10.06 12.71 7.06
N LEU A 127 -9.88 13.04 5.78
CA LEU A 127 -10.02 14.40 5.24
C LEU A 127 -9.10 15.43 5.91
N ASP A 128 -7.91 15.02 6.35
CA ASP A 128 -6.94 15.92 6.96
C ASP A 128 -6.30 16.86 5.91
N GLU A 129 -6.61 18.15 5.95
CA GLU A 129 -6.03 19.14 5.03
C GLU A 129 -4.49 19.23 5.13
N SER A 130 -3.91 18.85 6.28
CA SER A 130 -2.47 18.93 6.52
C SER A 130 -1.66 18.01 5.60
N ILE A 131 -2.27 16.96 5.05
CA ILE A 131 -1.63 16.05 4.09
C ILE A 131 -1.56 16.64 2.66
N GLY A 132 -2.24 17.76 2.41
CA GLY A 132 -2.12 18.55 1.17
C GLY A 132 -2.72 17.92 -0.09
N LYS A 133 -3.49 16.84 0.05
CA LYS A 133 -4.14 16.13 -1.08
C LYS A 133 -5.67 16.18 -1.07
N VAL A 134 -6.26 16.61 0.04
CA VAL A 134 -7.72 16.68 0.22
C VAL A 134 -8.28 17.83 -0.59
N THR A 135 -9.41 17.59 -1.25
CA THR A 135 -10.10 18.58 -2.09
C THR A 135 -11.55 18.76 -1.66
N PRO A 136 -12.24 19.84 -2.09
CA PRO A 136 -13.67 19.99 -1.86
C PRO A 136 -14.49 18.79 -2.34
N ARG A 137 -14.08 18.15 -3.43
CA ARG A 137 -14.76 16.97 -3.99
C ARG A 137 -14.77 15.78 -3.03
N ASP A 138 -13.67 15.55 -2.31
CA ASP A 138 -13.58 14.49 -1.30
C ASP A 138 -14.56 14.77 -0.13
N ARG A 139 -14.61 16.03 0.33
CA ARG A 139 -15.51 16.47 1.39
C ARG A 139 -16.97 16.35 0.98
N ASP A 140 -17.30 16.77 -0.24
CA ASP A 140 -18.65 16.70 -0.79
C ASP A 140 -19.09 15.24 -0.98
N ALA A 141 -18.21 14.37 -1.49
CA ALA A 141 -18.50 12.94 -1.63
C ALA A 141 -18.78 12.29 -0.27
N VAL A 142 -17.92 12.52 0.74
CA VAL A 142 -18.14 12.00 2.10
C VAL A 142 -19.43 12.54 2.71
N SER A 143 -19.66 13.84 2.63
CA SER A 143 -20.88 14.48 3.14
C SER A 143 -22.14 13.90 2.51
N ASN A 144 -22.13 13.74 1.18
CA ASN A 144 -23.26 13.18 0.43
C ASN A 144 -23.47 11.69 0.76
N ILE A 145 -22.42 10.88 0.88
CA ILE A 145 -22.55 9.48 1.31
C ILE A 145 -23.18 9.41 2.71
N LEU A 146 -22.70 10.22 3.66
CA LEU A 146 -23.18 10.20 5.04
C LEU A 146 -24.65 10.61 5.15
N THR A 147 -25.11 11.54 4.32
CA THR A 147 -26.46 12.11 4.38
C THR A 147 -27.49 11.33 3.53
N GLN A 148 -27.06 10.72 2.43
CA GLN A 148 -27.96 10.03 1.49
C GLN A 148 -28.10 8.53 1.76
N THR A 149 -27.18 7.93 2.51
CA THR A 149 -27.23 6.50 2.84
C THR A 149 -28.10 6.25 4.06
N ASP A 150 -29.03 5.30 3.97
CA ASP A 150 -29.71 4.75 5.15
C ASP A 150 -28.79 3.78 5.91
N TRP A 151 -28.28 4.25 7.06
CA TRP A 151 -27.37 3.46 7.91
C TRP A 151 -28.08 2.54 8.91
N SER A 152 -29.43 2.54 8.95
CA SER A 152 -30.21 1.81 9.96
C SER A 152 -29.93 0.30 10.01
N ASN A 153 -29.56 -0.29 8.87
CA ASN A 153 -29.23 -1.70 8.72
C ASN A 153 -27.74 -1.94 8.39
N SER A 154 -26.87 -0.98 8.69
CA SER A 154 -25.44 -1.09 8.42
C SER A 154 -24.72 -1.96 9.45
N SER A 155 -23.67 -2.69 9.07
CA SER A 155 -22.73 -3.27 10.05
C SER A 155 -21.89 -2.20 10.78
N LEU A 156 -22.04 -0.93 10.42
CA LEU A 156 -21.40 0.21 11.07
C LEU A 156 -22.17 0.76 12.28
N LEU A 157 -23.15 0.03 12.86
CA LEU A 157 -23.93 0.52 14.02
C LEU A 157 -23.04 1.01 15.17
N ALA A 158 -21.90 0.35 15.40
CA ALA A 158 -20.94 0.70 16.45
C ALA A 158 -20.27 2.07 16.27
N TYR A 159 -20.34 2.65 15.06
CA TYR A 159 -19.78 3.97 14.75
C TYR A 159 -20.88 5.02 14.59
N LEU A 160 -22.15 4.72 14.88
CA LEU A 160 -23.20 5.72 14.79
C LEU A 160 -23.06 6.75 15.91
N LYS A 161 -23.17 8.03 15.54
CA LYS A 161 -23.29 9.16 16.46
C LYS A 161 -24.52 10.01 16.13
N PRO A 162 -25.08 10.72 17.11
CA PRO A 162 -26.11 11.71 16.85
C PRO A 162 -25.60 12.81 15.90
N SER A 163 -26.44 13.18 14.94
CA SER A 163 -26.29 14.36 14.09
C SER A 163 -27.38 15.39 14.43
N ALA A 164 -27.30 16.57 13.82
CA ALA A 164 -28.33 17.60 13.98
C ALA A 164 -29.71 17.05 13.55
N GLY A 165 -30.74 17.31 14.36
CA GLY A 165 -32.12 16.92 14.03
C GLY A 165 -32.50 15.46 14.34
N SER A 166 -31.84 14.82 15.32
CA SER A 166 -32.13 13.44 15.76
C SER A 166 -31.86 12.34 14.73
N GLN A 167 -31.14 12.64 13.65
CA GLN A 167 -30.64 11.65 12.69
C GLN A 167 -29.34 11.04 13.21
N LEU A 168 -29.10 9.76 12.88
CA LEU A 168 -27.82 9.09 13.15
C LEU A 168 -26.91 9.19 11.92
N THR A 169 -25.63 9.42 12.15
CA THR A 169 -24.60 9.43 11.10
C THR A 169 -23.37 8.66 11.56
N ILE A 170 -22.46 8.34 10.63
CA ILE A 170 -21.22 7.63 10.95
C ILE A 170 -20.21 8.60 11.57
N ASP A 171 -19.61 8.18 12.68
CA ASP A 171 -18.45 8.82 13.27
C ASP A 171 -17.19 8.45 12.48
N THR A 172 -16.89 9.27 11.46
CA THR A 172 -15.75 9.06 10.56
C THR A 172 -14.42 8.96 11.31
N ASN A 173 -14.25 9.66 12.43
CA ASN A 173 -13.04 9.59 13.25
C ASN A 173 -12.82 8.19 13.84
N GLN A 174 -13.87 7.59 14.40
CA GLN A 174 -13.78 6.25 14.97
C GLN A 174 -13.65 5.19 13.88
N LEU A 175 -14.41 5.32 12.79
CA LEU A 175 -14.31 4.41 11.64
C LEU A 175 -12.90 4.45 11.04
N PHE A 176 -12.37 5.64 10.76
CA PHE A 176 -11.01 5.82 10.25
C PHE A 176 -9.98 5.22 11.22
N SER A 177 -10.04 5.56 12.51
CA SER A 177 -9.10 5.05 13.50
C SER A 177 -9.09 3.53 13.58
N HIS A 178 -10.25 2.89 13.42
CA HIS A 178 -10.34 1.43 13.38
C HIS A 178 -9.77 0.87 12.07
N LEU A 179 -10.18 1.40 10.92
CA LEU A 179 -9.68 0.99 9.60
C LEU A 179 -8.16 1.14 9.47
N GLU A 180 -7.62 2.24 9.98
CA GLU A 180 -6.18 2.50 10.01
C GLU A 180 -5.46 1.47 10.89
N ARG A 181 -5.96 1.22 12.10
CA ARG A 181 -5.37 0.24 13.02
C ARG A 181 -5.46 -1.20 12.53
N ALA A 182 -6.48 -1.54 11.74
CA ALA A 182 -6.62 -2.88 11.18
C ALA A 182 -5.47 -3.28 10.27
N LYS A 183 -4.74 -2.32 9.69
CA LYS A 183 -3.49 -2.57 8.95
C LYS A 183 -2.42 -3.22 9.82
N TYR A 184 -2.47 -3.01 11.14
CA TYR A 184 -1.54 -3.53 12.15
C TYR A 184 -2.09 -4.76 12.90
N SER A 185 -3.14 -5.43 12.40
CA SER A 185 -3.71 -6.60 13.07
C SER A 185 -2.63 -7.67 13.32
N PRO A 186 -2.36 -8.04 14.59
CA PRO A 186 -1.39 -9.07 14.91
C PRO A 186 -1.76 -10.42 14.28
N GLU A 187 -3.06 -10.76 14.25
CA GLU A 187 -3.57 -12.01 13.68
C GLU A 187 -3.29 -12.07 12.17
N PHE A 188 -3.59 -10.97 11.46
CA PHE A 188 -3.34 -10.85 10.02
C PHE A 188 -1.87 -11.08 9.68
N TRP A 189 -0.97 -10.36 10.36
CA TRP A 189 0.46 -10.49 10.09
C TRP A 189 1.02 -11.81 10.61
N SER A 190 0.48 -12.40 11.68
CA SER A 190 0.94 -13.69 12.21
C SER A 190 0.58 -14.85 11.28
N ALA A 191 -0.53 -14.74 10.54
CA ALA A 191 -0.93 -15.72 9.55
C ALA A 191 0.00 -15.77 8.32
N PHE A 192 0.82 -14.73 8.10
CA PHE A 192 1.78 -14.72 7.01
C PHE A 192 3.07 -15.39 7.45
N ASP A 193 3.53 -16.33 6.61
CA ASP A 193 4.90 -16.76 6.68
C ASP A 193 5.87 -15.65 6.20
N VAL A 194 7.16 -15.89 6.40
CA VAL A 194 8.21 -14.89 6.16
C VAL A 194 8.20 -14.42 4.71
N SER A 195 8.15 -15.35 3.74
CA SER A 195 8.18 -15.02 2.31
C SER A 195 6.97 -14.19 1.88
N ARG A 196 5.77 -14.55 2.34
CA ARG A 196 4.55 -13.79 2.06
C ARG A 196 4.59 -12.40 2.68
N ALA A 197 5.02 -12.27 3.92
CA ALA A 197 5.14 -10.97 4.59
C ALA A 197 6.17 -10.05 3.92
N LEU A 198 7.32 -10.60 3.52
CA LEU A 198 8.34 -9.85 2.78
C LEU A 198 7.81 -9.35 1.43
N GLY A 199 7.00 -10.15 0.74
CA GLY A 199 6.42 -9.80 -0.55
C GLY A 199 5.22 -8.85 -0.50
N TYR A 200 4.54 -8.74 0.64
CA TYR A 200 3.24 -8.07 0.74
C TYR A 200 3.30 -6.55 0.46
N ASP A 201 4.25 -5.83 1.08
CA ASP A 201 4.55 -4.43 0.77
C ASP A 201 6.05 -4.26 0.45
N TYR A 202 6.48 -4.92 -0.62
CA TYR A 202 7.84 -4.86 -1.15
C TYR A 202 8.01 -3.76 -2.20
N LYS A 203 9.12 -3.03 -2.15
CA LYS A 203 9.56 -2.15 -3.24
C LYS A 203 11.02 -2.37 -3.57
N ALA A 204 11.31 -2.46 -4.86
CA ALA A 204 12.67 -2.53 -5.40
C ALA A 204 13.21 -1.13 -5.69
N PHE A 205 14.51 -0.97 -5.49
CA PHE A 205 15.27 0.23 -5.80
C PHE A 205 16.53 -0.16 -6.57
N HIS A 206 17.00 0.76 -7.41
CA HIS A 206 18.18 0.56 -8.24
C HIS A 206 19.22 1.64 -7.94
N TYR A 207 20.49 1.26 -7.99
CA TYR A 207 21.63 2.16 -7.81
C TYR A 207 22.79 1.73 -8.69
N GLY A 208 23.73 2.64 -8.95
CA GLY A 208 24.93 2.40 -9.74
C GLY A 208 25.16 3.44 -10.85
N ARG A 209 26.40 3.53 -11.32
CA ARG A 209 26.83 4.41 -12.42
C ARG A 209 27.11 3.59 -13.69
N ASN A 210 26.90 4.17 -14.87
CA ASN A 210 27.32 3.61 -16.18
C ASN A 210 27.07 2.09 -16.36
N ASN A 211 25.85 1.72 -16.79
CA ASN A 211 25.42 0.35 -17.13
C ASN A 211 25.46 -0.73 -16.01
N SER A 212 26.05 -0.49 -14.84
CA SER A 212 25.86 -1.36 -13.66
C SER A 212 24.61 -0.93 -12.88
N LYS A 213 23.51 -1.65 -13.06
CA LYS A 213 22.29 -1.47 -12.25
C LYS A 213 22.28 -2.51 -11.14
N HIS A 214 22.79 -2.15 -9.96
CA HIS A 214 22.60 -2.94 -8.76
C HIS A 214 21.20 -2.71 -8.20
N ARG A 215 20.70 -3.68 -7.44
CA ARG A 215 19.35 -3.68 -6.89
C ARG A 215 19.37 -3.97 -5.40
N PHE A 216 18.53 -3.25 -4.67
CA PHE A 216 18.16 -3.60 -3.29
C PHE A 216 16.63 -3.55 -3.14
N GLY A 217 16.15 -4.11 -2.04
CA GLY A 217 14.73 -4.14 -1.71
C GLY A 217 14.44 -3.46 -0.37
N ILE A 218 13.22 -2.95 -0.21
CA ILE A 218 12.66 -2.63 1.10
C ILE A 218 11.28 -3.26 1.23
N SER A 219 11.08 -4.10 2.24
CA SER A 219 9.78 -4.62 2.64
C SER A 219 9.25 -3.86 3.85
N THR A 220 8.02 -3.37 3.80
CA THR A 220 7.33 -2.83 4.98
C THR A 220 6.48 -3.91 5.61
N ILE A 221 6.61 -4.11 6.92
CA ILE A 221 5.85 -5.10 7.69
C ILE A 221 5.22 -4.38 8.87
N LEU A 222 3.90 -4.51 9.02
CA LEU A 222 3.16 -3.81 10.07
C LEU A 222 3.04 -4.66 11.35
N MET A 223 4.17 -5.23 11.77
CA MET A 223 4.37 -6.08 12.94
C MET A 223 5.75 -5.75 13.53
N GLY A 224 5.93 -5.97 14.84
CA GLY A 224 7.18 -5.74 15.54
C GLY A 224 8.22 -6.84 15.34
N ASN A 225 9.20 -6.88 16.25
CA ASN A 225 10.32 -7.82 16.21
C ASN A 225 9.91 -9.31 16.22
N GLN A 226 8.69 -9.64 16.68
CA GLN A 226 8.13 -11.00 16.60
C GLN A 226 8.12 -11.55 15.16
N PHE A 227 8.14 -10.66 14.15
CA PHE A 227 8.30 -11.08 12.77
C PHE A 227 9.56 -11.90 12.53
N MET A 228 10.68 -11.53 13.17
CA MET A 228 11.97 -12.20 13.02
C MET A 228 12.06 -13.51 13.82
N GLU A 229 11.11 -13.74 14.74
CA GLU A 229 10.97 -14.97 15.53
C GLU A 229 10.20 -16.06 14.76
N LYS A 230 9.62 -15.72 13.59
CA LYS A 230 8.88 -16.68 12.76
C LYS A 230 9.76 -17.82 12.28
N GLU A 231 9.14 -18.99 12.19
CA GLU A 231 9.79 -20.21 11.71
C GLU A 231 10.43 -19.98 10.33
N GLY A 232 11.72 -20.30 10.24
CA GLY A 232 12.49 -20.18 9.01
C GLY A 232 12.79 -18.75 8.58
N PHE A 233 12.73 -17.75 9.48
CA PHE A 233 13.03 -16.34 9.16
C PHE A 233 14.31 -16.17 8.33
N LEU A 234 15.45 -16.69 8.81
CA LEU A 234 16.73 -16.57 8.10
C LEU A 234 16.73 -17.26 6.71
N PRO A 235 16.45 -18.57 6.59
CA PRO A 235 16.49 -19.24 5.29
C PRO A 235 15.45 -18.69 4.29
N LYS A 236 14.24 -18.34 4.74
CA LYS A 236 13.20 -17.76 3.88
C LYS A 236 13.55 -16.33 3.44
N THR A 237 14.19 -15.54 4.30
CA THR A 237 14.69 -14.21 3.92
C THR A 237 15.81 -14.32 2.88
N ALA A 238 16.75 -15.25 3.06
CA ALA A 238 17.80 -15.51 2.08
C ALA A 238 17.22 -15.98 0.73
N GLU A 239 16.23 -16.89 0.76
CA GLU A 239 15.51 -17.34 -0.44
C GLU A 239 14.79 -16.19 -1.14
N PHE A 240 14.09 -15.34 -0.38
CA PHE A 240 13.42 -14.16 -0.92
C PHE A 240 14.43 -13.23 -1.60
N MET A 241 15.57 -12.94 -0.95
CA MET A 241 16.65 -12.13 -1.53
C MET A 241 17.19 -12.74 -2.83
N ARG A 242 17.44 -14.07 -2.88
CA ARG A 242 17.86 -14.77 -4.11
C ARG A 242 16.81 -14.65 -5.22
N SER A 243 15.54 -14.89 -4.91
CA SER A 243 14.43 -14.84 -5.89
C SER A 243 14.23 -13.44 -6.51
N LYS A 244 14.72 -12.40 -5.84
CA LYS A 244 14.66 -11.00 -6.28
C LYS A 244 16.01 -10.44 -6.71
N GLU A 245 17.06 -11.28 -6.74
CA GLU A 245 18.45 -10.92 -7.09
C GLU A 245 18.98 -9.74 -6.23
N LEU A 246 18.73 -9.77 -4.93
CA LEU A 246 19.09 -8.69 -4.01
C LEU A 246 20.40 -9.00 -3.27
N THR A 247 21.29 -8.02 -3.23
CA THR A 247 22.47 -8.06 -2.37
C THR A 247 22.23 -7.42 -1.01
N PHE A 248 21.16 -6.64 -0.89
CA PHE A 248 20.74 -5.95 0.33
C PHE A 248 19.21 -5.88 0.39
N LEU A 249 18.65 -6.12 1.57
CA LEU A 249 17.24 -5.99 1.86
C LEU A 249 17.05 -5.22 3.16
N GLY A 250 16.31 -4.11 3.11
CA GLY A 250 15.76 -3.47 4.30
C GLY A 250 14.40 -4.06 4.64
N ILE A 251 14.18 -4.39 5.91
CA ILE A 251 12.88 -4.76 6.45
C ILE A 251 12.49 -3.66 7.43
N MET A 252 11.44 -2.91 7.09
CA MET A 252 10.91 -1.83 7.89
C MET A 252 9.72 -2.35 8.69
N LEU A 253 9.95 -2.57 9.98
CA LEU A 253 8.94 -2.98 10.94
C LEU A 253 8.26 -1.73 11.49
N THR A 254 6.93 -1.72 11.48
CA THR A 254 6.12 -0.60 12.00
C THR A 254 4.98 -1.15 12.82
N PHE A 255 4.83 -0.68 14.04
CA PHE A 255 3.88 -1.26 14.98
C PHE A 255 3.52 -0.25 16.08
N TYR A 256 2.44 -0.53 16.79
CA TYR A 256 2.14 0.17 18.03
C TYR A 256 2.64 -0.67 19.20
N ASP A 257 3.35 -0.05 20.13
CA ASP A 257 3.74 -0.68 21.38
C ASP A 257 2.48 -1.08 22.16
N GLN A 258 2.35 -2.35 22.53
CA GLN A 258 1.15 -2.85 23.22
C GLN A 258 1.02 -2.34 24.66
N THR A 259 2.11 -1.87 25.26
CA THR A 259 2.15 -1.34 26.62
C THR A 259 1.89 0.15 26.63
N THR A 260 2.56 0.91 25.77
CA THR A 260 2.46 2.38 25.76
C THR A 260 1.44 2.93 24.77
N GLY A 261 1.07 2.15 23.74
CA GLY A 261 0.23 2.60 22.64
C GLY A 261 0.96 3.50 21.63
N ASP A 262 2.26 3.72 21.81
CA ASP A 262 3.05 4.58 20.93
C ASP A 262 3.36 3.90 19.61
N PHE A 263 3.37 4.70 18.53
CA PHE A 263 3.87 4.24 17.25
C PHE A 263 5.40 4.05 17.29
N ARG A 264 5.87 2.90 16.81
CA ARG A 264 7.27 2.49 16.78
C ARG A 264 7.68 2.08 15.37
N ARG A 265 8.97 2.25 15.06
CA ARG A 265 9.57 1.79 13.81
C ARG A 265 10.94 1.19 14.11
N GLN A 266 11.19 0.03 13.52
CA GLN A 266 12.50 -0.63 13.52
C GLN A 266 12.93 -0.91 12.08
N LEU A 267 14.24 -1.01 11.87
CA LEU A 267 14.86 -1.39 10.60
C LEU A 267 15.73 -2.61 10.82
N ALA A 268 15.47 -3.68 10.09
CA ALA A 268 16.38 -4.80 9.96
C ALA A 268 17.05 -4.73 8.58
N PHE A 269 18.37 -4.70 8.56
CA PHE A 269 19.17 -4.72 7.34
C PHE A 269 19.75 -6.11 7.13
N CYS A 270 19.36 -6.76 6.04
CA CYS A 270 19.78 -8.09 5.67
C CYS A 270 20.75 -8.00 4.49
N SER A 271 21.91 -8.65 4.61
CA SER A 271 22.94 -8.69 3.58
C SER A 271 23.77 -9.97 3.73
N ASN A 272 24.52 -10.36 2.70
CA ASN A 272 25.52 -11.42 2.89
C ASN A 272 26.69 -10.92 3.77
N ARG A 273 27.37 -11.83 4.46
CA ARG A 273 28.45 -11.50 5.41
C ARG A 273 29.54 -10.62 4.80
N TYR A 274 29.96 -10.95 3.57
CA TYR A 274 31.01 -10.21 2.88
C TYR A 274 30.57 -8.76 2.59
N ARG A 275 29.39 -8.58 2.00
CA ARG A 275 28.86 -7.26 1.66
C ARG A 275 28.60 -6.44 2.92
N TRP A 276 28.09 -7.05 3.99
CA TRP A 276 27.96 -6.36 5.27
C TRP A 276 29.30 -5.86 5.82
N GLY A 277 30.35 -6.70 5.78
CA GLY A 277 31.70 -6.31 6.19
C GLY A 277 32.27 -5.14 5.38
N VAL A 278 31.76 -4.88 4.17
CA VAL A 278 32.15 -3.72 3.35
C VAL A 278 31.33 -2.48 3.72
N ILE A 279 30.02 -2.61 3.94
CA ILE A 279 29.12 -1.45 4.09
C ILE A 279 28.77 -1.08 5.54
N GLY A 280 29.05 -1.95 6.51
CA GLY A 280 28.54 -1.83 7.88
C GLY A 280 29.01 -0.57 8.59
N ASP A 281 30.32 -0.33 8.61
CA ASP A 281 30.90 0.85 9.26
C ASP A 281 30.50 2.14 8.52
N ASP A 282 30.57 2.11 7.20
CA ASP A 282 30.13 3.20 6.32
C ASP A 282 28.66 3.58 6.55
N LEU A 283 27.79 2.58 6.77
CA LEU A 283 26.38 2.79 7.05
C LEU A 283 26.19 3.52 8.39
N ILE A 284 26.92 3.12 9.43
CA ILE A 284 26.84 3.74 10.77
C ILE A 284 27.33 5.19 10.73
N GLU A 285 28.36 5.48 9.92
CA GLU A 285 28.90 6.84 9.74
C GLU A 285 28.07 7.70 8.77
N SER A 286 27.07 7.11 8.10
CA SER A 286 26.29 7.80 7.09
C SER A 286 25.38 8.90 7.66
N LYS A 287 25.14 9.93 6.84
CA LYS A 287 24.13 10.97 7.14
C LYS A 287 22.74 10.38 7.36
N MET A 288 22.41 9.31 6.63
CA MET A 288 21.13 8.61 6.76
C MET A 288 20.99 8.01 8.17
N TYR A 289 21.99 7.29 8.67
CA TYR A 289 21.96 6.69 10.00
C TYR A 289 21.70 7.74 11.10
N THR A 290 22.41 8.87 11.03
CA THR A 290 22.22 10.00 11.94
C THR A 290 20.83 10.63 11.81
N TYR A 291 20.37 10.89 10.59
CA TYR A 291 19.06 11.51 10.34
C TYR A 291 17.89 10.64 10.80
N LEU A 292 17.98 9.32 10.60
CA LEU A 292 16.99 8.36 11.08
C LEU A 292 17.07 8.13 12.60
N ALA A 293 18.13 8.62 13.26
CA ALA A 293 18.45 8.39 14.66
C ALA A 293 18.42 6.90 15.00
N LEU A 294 19.18 6.11 14.23
CA LEU A 294 19.24 4.66 14.40
C LEU A 294 20.03 4.28 15.65
N LYS A 295 19.49 3.30 16.38
CA LYS A 295 20.19 2.69 17.52
C LYS A 295 20.14 1.17 17.37
N GLU A 296 21.31 0.55 17.25
CA GLU A 296 21.41 -0.90 17.10
C GLU A 296 20.84 -1.64 18.32
N ILE A 297 20.08 -2.69 18.04
CA ILE A 297 19.54 -3.62 19.03
C ILE A 297 20.55 -4.76 19.16
N THR A 298 21.58 -4.54 19.99
CA THR A 298 22.74 -5.44 20.12
C THR A 298 22.39 -6.86 20.61
N SER A 299 21.21 -7.07 21.17
CA SER A 299 20.77 -8.36 21.71
C SER A 299 20.29 -9.37 20.65
N GLN A 300 20.17 -8.97 19.37
CA GLN A 300 19.60 -9.81 18.30
C GLN A 300 20.52 -9.91 17.07
N GLN A 301 21.72 -10.48 17.23
CA GLN A 301 22.51 -10.89 16.06
C GLN A 301 21.89 -12.14 15.43
N LEU A 302 21.10 -11.92 14.37
CA LEU A 302 20.47 -12.98 13.59
C LEU A 302 21.36 -13.27 12.39
N THR A 303 21.98 -14.44 12.36
CA THR A 303 22.93 -14.80 11.31
C THR A 303 22.79 -16.25 10.86
N SER A 304 23.03 -16.48 9.58
CA SER A 304 23.17 -17.79 8.96
C SER A 304 24.49 -17.84 8.18
N ASP A 305 24.70 -18.92 7.42
CA ASP A 305 25.84 -19.01 6.50
C ASP A 305 25.68 -18.05 5.31
N GLU A 306 24.44 -17.70 4.94
CA GLU A 306 24.15 -16.89 3.76
C GLU A 306 23.98 -15.40 4.07
N ILE A 307 23.26 -15.07 5.14
CA ILE A 307 22.92 -13.69 5.49
C ILE A 307 23.24 -13.34 6.94
N VAL A 308 23.54 -12.07 7.16
CA VAL A 308 23.53 -11.39 8.46
C VAL A 308 22.37 -10.41 8.49
N VAL A 309 21.81 -10.22 9.67
CA VAL A 309 20.75 -9.25 9.91
C VAL A 309 21.14 -8.38 11.10
N HIS A 310 21.15 -7.07 10.88
CA HIS A 310 21.35 -6.06 11.91
C HIS A 310 20.08 -5.28 12.12
N VAL A 311 19.64 -5.17 13.37
CA VAL A 311 18.36 -4.57 13.74
C VAL A 311 18.60 -3.27 14.47
N TYR A 312 17.83 -2.24 14.13
CA TYR A 312 17.93 -0.90 14.67
C TYR A 312 16.55 -0.39 15.10
N GLU A 313 16.48 0.27 16.26
CA GLU A 313 15.39 1.19 16.56
C GLU A 313 15.53 2.43 15.69
N GLN A 314 14.44 2.89 15.07
CA GLN A 314 14.40 4.14 14.33
C GLN A 314 13.68 5.20 15.16
N HIS A 315 14.43 6.11 15.79
CA HIS A 315 13.84 7.12 16.68
C HIS A 315 13.25 8.31 15.93
N ASN A 316 13.77 8.66 14.74
CA ASN A 316 13.10 9.63 13.88
C ASN A 316 12.01 8.91 13.08
N LEU A 317 10.74 9.04 13.48
CA LEU A 317 9.61 8.29 12.91
C LEU A 317 9.05 8.87 11.60
N ALA A 318 9.43 10.12 11.24
CA ALA A 318 8.90 10.80 10.06
C ALA A 318 9.30 10.13 8.72
N PRO A 319 10.51 9.58 8.56
CA PRO A 319 10.91 8.89 7.33
C PRO A 319 10.30 7.49 7.24
N SER A 320 9.51 7.29 6.18
CA SER A 320 8.98 5.98 5.76
C SER A 320 9.87 5.35 4.68
N ARG A 321 9.50 4.18 4.15
CA ARG A 321 10.13 3.57 2.97
C ARG A 321 10.29 4.54 1.80
N LYS A 322 9.35 5.49 1.62
CA LYS A 322 9.41 6.49 0.55
C LYS A 322 10.60 7.43 0.68
N GLN A 323 11.05 7.73 1.91
CA GLN A 323 12.25 8.53 2.16
C GLN A 323 13.50 7.65 2.33
N LEU A 324 13.38 6.49 3.00
CA LEU A 324 14.48 5.56 3.21
C LEU A 324 15.07 5.03 1.89
N GLY A 325 14.23 4.71 0.91
CA GLY A 325 14.66 4.23 -0.40
C GLY A 325 15.65 5.17 -1.09
N PRO A 326 15.28 6.43 -1.36
CA PRO A 326 16.19 7.44 -1.90
C PRO A 326 17.47 7.63 -1.06
N MET A 327 17.38 7.65 0.28
CA MET A 327 18.56 7.76 1.14
C MET A 327 19.53 6.58 0.98
N LEU A 328 19.01 5.36 0.85
CA LEU A 328 19.83 4.18 0.59
C LEU A 328 20.44 4.20 -0.81
N VAL A 329 19.74 4.73 -1.83
CA VAL A 329 20.32 4.95 -3.16
C VAL A 329 21.52 5.89 -3.07
N GLU A 330 21.36 7.05 -2.41
CA GLU A 330 22.46 8.00 -2.22
C GLU A 330 23.64 7.37 -1.45
N PHE A 331 23.35 6.63 -0.39
CA PHE A 331 24.35 5.89 0.38
C PHE A 331 25.16 4.93 -0.51
N PHE A 332 24.50 4.05 -1.25
CA PHE A 332 25.19 3.08 -2.10
C PHE A 332 25.94 3.72 -3.28
N VAL A 333 25.43 4.83 -3.84
CA VAL A 333 26.16 5.57 -4.88
C VAL A 333 27.44 6.19 -4.32
N SER A 334 27.40 6.70 -3.09
CA SER A 334 28.59 7.29 -2.45
C SER A 334 29.65 6.25 -2.06
N GLU A 335 29.25 5.02 -1.76
CA GLU A 335 30.16 3.91 -1.48
C GLU A 335 30.96 3.50 -2.73
N GLN A 336 30.35 3.55 -3.92
CA GLN A 336 31.04 3.24 -5.18
C GLN A 336 32.13 4.26 -5.57
N ASP A 337 32.16 5.43 -4.93
CA ASP A 337 33.14 6.49 -5.18
C ASP A 337 34.37 6.42 -4.25
N LYS A 338 34.39 5.49 -3.29
CA LYS A 338 35.51 5.27 -2.36
C LYS A 338 36.47 4.22 -2.90
#